data_AF-A0A662J475-F1
#
_entry.id   AF-A0A662J475-F1
#
_cell.length_a   1.000
_cell.length_b   1.000
_cell.length_c   1.000
_cell.angle_alpha   90.00
_cell.angle_beta   90.00
_cell.angle_gamma   90.00
#
_symmetry.space_group_name_H-M   'P 1'
#
loop_
_entity.id
_entity.type
_entity.pdbx_description
1 polymer ?
#
loop_
_entity_poly.entity_id
_entity_poly.type
_entity_poly.pdbx_seq_one_letter_code
_entity_poly.pdbx_strand_id
1 'polypeptide(L)'
;MSLMASAPYYSLTGDLEGYRRMIDSLLSRAFSWEDGALYMAFLRSNTRRPALYRPNLYVLLALQLIHAYIAIGNVSYLDAARILAHRVVSMISPETGLPPRMVWSNGTVEHGAYELIHPMHVGTCLITLGRALGEQDLVEAGLKVVNAIRSLASPFLPSRLWSNNRSIANPRAYPLPARVPCLIADGLLLLSYLGRDASELKAIARWLCDYYIRFASSDPHGLFFGQLDFRGTPSALVYMPS
;
A
#
# COMPACT_ATOMS: atom_id res chain seq x y z
N MET A 1 10.50 -11.72 -13.41
CA MET A 1 11.03 -11.53 -12.04
C MET A 1 9.83 -11.16 -11.19
N SER A 2 9.54 -11.92 -10.14
CA SER A 2 8.63 -11.40 -9.12
C SER A 2 9.25 -10.09 -8.61
N LEU A 3 8.47 -9.04 -8.40
CA LEU A 3 8.91 -7.84 -7.67
C LEU A 3 9.39 -8.18 -6.24
N MET A 4 9.17 -9.42 -5.80
CA MET A 4 9.78 -10.03 -4.62
C MET A 4 11.13 -10.62 -5.05
N ALA A 5 12.31 -10.19 -4.61
CA ALA A 5 12.63 -9.75 -3.27
C ALA A 5 14.06 -9.15 -3.22
N SER A 6 14.33 -8.03 -3.90
CA SER A 6 15.69 -7.45 -3.89
C SER A 6 16.11 -6.99 -2.49
N ALA A 7 15.20 -6.39 -1.72
CA ALA A 7 15.47 -5.96 -0.35
C ALA A 7 15.65 -7.15 0.63
N PRO A 8 14.81 -8.21 0.63
CA PRO A 8 15.11 -9.40 1.41
C PRO A 8 16.40 -10.12 1.01
N TYR A 9 16.76 -10.16 -0.29
CA TYR A 9 18.05 -10.70 -0.72
C TYR A 9 19.21 -9.95 -0.07
N TYR A 10 19.25 -8.62 -0.21
CA TYR A 10 20.30 -7.79 0.41
C TYR A 10 20.35 -7.97 1.93
N SER A 11 19.19 -7.99 2.59
CA SER A 11 19.12 -8.14 4.05
C SER A 11 19.70 -9.47 4.55
N LEU A 12 19.65 -10.53 3.72
CA LEU A 12 20.17 -11.85 4.05
C LEU A 12 21.64 -12.03 3.67
N THR A 13 22.09 -11.42 2.58
CA THR A 13 23.42 -11.68 2.01
C THR A 13 24.44 -10.58 2.29
N GLY A 14 23.99 -9.35 2.54
CA GLY A 14 24.85 -8.16 2.55
C GLY A 14 25.47 -7.83 1.19
N ASP A 15 25.07 -8.51 0.10
CA ASP A 15 25.64 -8.28 -1.24
C ASP A 15 25.09 -6.97 -1.85
N LEU A 16 25.80 -5.89 -1.55
CA LEU A 16 25.46 -4.53 -2.01
C LEU A 16 25.51 -4.42 -3.54
N GLU A 17 26.49 -5.05 -4.19
CA GLU A 17 26.66 -5.00 -5.64
C GLU A 17 25.58 -5.80 -6.36
N GLY A 18 25.22 -6.97 -5.84
CA GLY A 18 24.07 -7.74 -6.31
C GLY A 18 22.77 -6.96 -6.17
N TYR A 19 22.56 -6.33 -5.02
CA TYR A 19 21.37 -5.50 -4.78
C TYR A 19 21.28 -4.33 -5.76
N ARG A 20 22.39 -3.59 -5.94
CA ARG A 20 22.49 -2.50 -6.91
C ARG A 20 22.12 -2.96 -8.32
N ARG A 21 22.72 -4.06 -8.81
CA ARG A 21 22.41 -4.61 -10.16
C ARG A 21 20.93 -4.96 -10.31
N MET A 22 20.30 -5.50 -9.26
CA MET A 22 18.87 -5.82 -9.30
C MET A 22 18.00 -4.57 -9.39
N ILE A 23 18.29 -3.52 -8.61
CA ILE A 23 17.53 -2.26 -8.66
C ILE A 23 17.76 -1.54 -9.99
N ASP A 24 19.00 -1.44 -10.47
CA ASP A 24 19.34 -0.83 -11.76
C ASP A 24 18.66 -1.57 -12.92
N SER A 25 18.64 -2.91 -12.88
CA SER A 25 17.93 -3.71 -13.89
C SER A 25 16.42 -3.53 -13.82
N LEU A 26 15.84 -3.31 -12.64
CA LEU A 26 14.41 -3.07 -12.49
C LEU A 26 14.05 -1.70 -13.09
N LEU A 27 14.76 -0.65 -12.71
CA LEU A 27 14.50 0.71 -13.18
C LEU A 27 14.71 0.84 -14.69
N SER A 28 15.80 0.29 -15.23
CA SER A 28 16.08 0.36 -16.68
C SER A 28 15.05 -0.35 -17.56
N ARG A 29 14.36 -1.37 -17.05
CA ARG A 29 13.47 -2.24 -17.86
C ARG A 29 11.99 -2.03 -17.62
N ALA A 30 11.61 -1.70 -16.39
CA ALA A 30 10.21 -1.63 -15.98
C ALA A 30 9.73 -0.22 -15.68
N PHE A 31 10.62 0.74 -15.41
CA PHE A 31 10.25 2.09 -14.97
C PHE A 31 10.36 3.11 -16.12
N SER A 32 9.46 4.09 -16.12
CA SER A 32 9.49 5.26 -17.00
C SER A 32 9.92 6.48 -16.20
N TRP A 33 11.03 7.09 -16.59
CA TRP A 33 11.56 8.30 -15.94
C TRP A 33 10.72 9.55 -16.19
N GLU A 34 9.92 9.57 -17.24
CA GLU A 34 9.09 10.72 -17.61
C GLU A 34 7.91 10.88 -16.66
N ASP A 35 7.23 9.78 -16.34
CA ASP A 35 5.91 9.82 -15.69
C ASP A 35 5.74 8.78 -14.57
N GLY A 36 6.75 7.96 -14.30
CA GLY A 36 6.71 6.92 -13.29
C GLY A 36 5.91 5.67 -13.66
N ALA A 37 5.47 5.54 -14.92
CA ALA A 37 4.74 4.36 -15.35
C ALA A 37 5.56 3.08 -15.19
N LEU A 38 4.88 2.00 -14.76
CA LEU A 38 5.47 0.68 -14.67
C LEU A 38 5.04 -0.18 -15.86
N TYR A 39 5.99 -0.89 -16.45
CA TYR A 39 5.83 -1.81 -17.57
C TYR A 39 6.18 -3.23 -17.14
N MET A 40 5.69 -4.22 -17.88
CA MET A 40 6.16 -5.59 -17.73
C MET A 40 7.40 -5.78 -18.60
N ALA A 41 8.51 -6.19 -17.98
CA ALA A 41 9.76 -6.49 -18.67
C ALA A 41 9.84 -7.96 -19.10
N PHE A 42 10.08 -8.21 -20.38
CA PHE A 42 10.35 -9.54 -20.92
C PHE A 42 11.85 -9.77 -21.03
N LEU A 43 12.37 -10.67 -20.19
CA LEU A 43 13.81 -10.94 -20.08
C LEU A 43 14.40 -11.53 -21.36
N ARG A 44 13.65 -12.38 -22.08
CA ARG A 44 14.15 -13.08 -23.28
C ARG A 44 14.35 -12.15 -24.47
N SER A 45 13.51 -11.13 -24.62
CA SER A 45 13.50 -10.23 -25.77
C SER A 45 14.05 -8.84 -25.46
N ASN A 46 14.39 -8.57 -24.19
CA ASN A 46 14.75 -7.23 -23.69
C ASN A 46 13.74 -6.15 -24.10
N THR A 47 12.46 -6.51 -24.15
CA THR A 47 11.36 -5.59 -24.48
C THR A 47 10.47 -5.33 -23.27
N ARG A 48 9.81 -4.17 -23.25
CA ARG A 48 8.78 -3.84 -22.26
C ARG A 48 7.41 -3.75 -22.93
N ARG A 49 6.35 -4.16 -22.23
CA ARG A 49 4.96 -4.05 -22.71
C ARG A 49 4.09 -3.34 -21.68
N PRO A 50 3.05 -2.61 -22.14
CA PRO A 50 2.04 -2.08 -21.24
C PRO A 50 1.48 -3.16 -20.33
N ALA A 51 1.31 -2.83 -19.06
CA ALA A 51 0.87 -3.73 -18.03
C ALA A 51 -0.09 -3.03 -17.07
N LEU A 52 -0.88 -3.84 -16.37
CA LEU A 52 -1.89 -3.39 -15.45
C LEU A 52 -1.45 -3.70 -14.01
N TYR A 53 -1.35 -2.67 -13.18
CA TYR A 53 -0.86 -2.80 -11.81
C TYR A 53 -1.81 -2.17 -10.80
N ARG A 54 -1.79 -2.67 -9.56
CA ARG A 54 -2.48 -2.00 -8.45
C ARG A 54 -1.64 -0.81 -7.98
N PRO A 55 -2.25 0.33 -7.60
CA PRO A 55 -1.52 1.48 -7.06
C PRO A 55 -0.63 1.15 -5.85
N ASN A 56 -1.03 0.18 -5.03
CA ASN A 56 -0.21 -0.25 -3.88
C ASN A 56 1.17 -0.84 -4.26
N LEU A 57 1.36 -1.25 -5.52
CA LEU A 57 2.67 -1.75 -5.99
C LEU A 57 3.64 -0.59 -6.28
N TYR A 58 3.13 0.57 -6.68
CA TYR A 58 3.94 1.76 -6.95
C TYR A 58 4.54 2.31 -5.66
N VAL A 59 3.73 2.47 -4.61
CA VAL A 59 4.23 2.94 -3.30
C VAL A 59 5.16 1.93 -2.62
N LEU A 60 4.94 0.63 -2.83
CA LEU A 60 5.83 -0.41 -2.31
C LEU A 60 7.20 -0.32 -2.98
N LEU A 61 7.22 -0.13 -4.30
CA LEU A 61 8.47 0.09 -5.03
C LEU A 61 9.14 1.41 -4.61
N ALA A 62 8.38 2.48 -4.42
CA ALA A 62 8.93 3.75 -3.94
C ALA A 62 9.62 3.60 -2.57
N LEU A 63 9.00 2.89 -1.62
CA LEU A 63 9.65 2.59 -0.34
C LEU A 63 10.92 1.77 -0.54
N GLN A 64 10.87 0.71 -1.34
CA GLN A 64 12.04 -0.12 -1.64
C GLN A 64 13.19 0.69 -2.23
N LEU A 65 12.90 1.71 -3.04
CA LEU A 65 13.89 2.61 -3.62
C LEU A 65 14.47 3.59 -2.59
N ILE A 66 13.69 4.05 -1.60
CA ILE A 66 14.26 4.79 -0.44
C ILE A 66 15.23 3.90 0.34
N HIS A 67 14.87 2.64 0.60
CA HIS A 67 15.79 1.69 1.26
C HIS A 67 17.05 1.46 0.42
N ALA A 68 16.91 1.32 -0.90
CA ALA A 68 18.05 1.20 -1.82
C ALA A 68 18.94 2.45 -1.79
N TYR A 69 18.35 3.65 -1.77
CA TYR A 69 19.08 4.90 -1.63
C TYR A 69 19.87 4.97 -0.33
N ILE A 70 19.27 4.58 0.80
CA ILE A 70 19.95 4.58 2.11
C ILE A 70 21.14 3.61 2.10
N ALA A 71 20.99 2.43 1.49
CA ALA A 71 22.05 1.42 1.46
C ALA A 71 23.18 1.76 0.48
N ILE A 72 22.85 2.27 -0.72
CA ILE A 72 23.77 2.40 -1.86
C ILE A 72 24.23 3.85 -2.06
N GLY A 73 23.43 4.84 -1.64
CA GLY A 73 23.71 6.27 -1.83
C GLY A 73 23.42 6.81 -3.23
N ASN A 74 22.79 6.04 -4.12
CA ASN A 74 22.49 6.49 -5.48
C ASN A 74 21.24 7.38 -5.53
N VAL A 75 21.43 8.68 -5.76
CA VAL A 75 20.37 9.70 -5.78
C VAL A 75 19.26 9.39 -6.79
N SER A 76 19.56 8.73 -7.91
CA SER A 76 18.53 8.37 -8.89
C SER A 76 17.46 7.44 -8.31
N TYR A 77 17.75 6.66 -7.27
CA TYR A 77 16.74 5.85 -6.59
C TYR A 77 15.76 6.72 -5.79
N LEU A 78 16.27 7.78 -5.15
CA LEU A 78 15.45 8.75 -4.43
C LEU A 78 14.53 9.51 -5.41
N ASP A 79 15.06 9.91 -6.56
CA ASP A 79 14.28 10.58 -7.60
C ASP A 79 13.18 9.67 -8.16
N ALA A 80 13.50 8.40 -8.45
CA ALA A 80 12.51 7.43 -8.89
C ALA A 80 11.44 7.18 -7.82
N ALA A 81 11.80 7.12 -6.53
CA ALA A 81 10.84 6.99 -5.44
C ALA A 81 9.86 8.16 -5.39
N ARG A 82 10.38 9.40 -5.53
CA ARG A 82 9.57 10.62 -5.59
C ARG A 82 8.61 10.62 -6.77
N ILE A 83 9.08 10.28 -7.97
CA ILE A 83 8.25 10.19 -9.19
C ILE A 83 7.10 9.17 -8.99
N LEU A 84 7.39 7.99 -8.43
CA LEU A 84 6.38 6.97 -8.16
C LEU A 84 5.34 7.44 -7.14
N ALA A 85 5.77 8.10 -6.06
CA ALA A 85 4.86 8.61 -5.04
C ALA A 85 3.89 9.65 -5.61
N HIS A 86 4.40 10.63 -6.35
CA HIS A 86 3.58 11.66 -7.00
C HIS A 86 2.65 11.11 -8.08
N ARG A 87 3.10 10.11 -8.84
CA ARG A 87 2.23 9.38 -9.78
C ARG A 87 1.03 8.75 -9.06
N VAL A 88 1.22 8.19 -7.87
CA VAL A 88 0.10 7.62 -7.11
C VAL A 88 -0.82 8.71 -6.58
N VAL A 89 -0.28 9.84 -6.13
CA VAL A 89 -1.08 10.99 -5.68
C VAL A 89 -1.99 11.51 -6.78
N SER A 90 -1.50 11.63 -8.02
CA SER A 90 -2.30 12.09 -9.15
C SER A 90 -3.45 11.14 -9.53
N MET A 91 -3.42 9.89 -9.05
CA MET A 91 -4.49 8.90 -9.27
C MET A 91 -5.54 8.87 -8.15
N ILE A 92 -5.31 9.52 -7.01
CA ILE A 92 -6.27 9.53 -5.91
C ILE A 92 -7.46 10.40 -6.31
N SER A 93 -8.66 9.81 -6.36
CA SER A 93 -9.87 10.54 -6.72
C SER A 93 -10.12 11.70 -5.74
N PRO A 94 -10.32 12.93 -6.24
CA PRO A 94 -10.70 14.07 -5.41
C PRO A 94 -11.97 13.82 -4.60
N GLU A 95 -12.95 13.15 -5.19
CA GLU A 95 -14.32 12.95 -4.69
C GLU A 95 -14.39 11.85 -3.62
N THR A 96 -13.71 10.74 -3.86
CA THR A 96 -13.73 9.59 -2.95
C THR A 96 -12.58 9.60 -1.94
N GLY A 97 -11.47 10.27 -2.28
CA GLY A 97 -10.22 10.15 -1.54
C GLY A 97 -9.54 8.80 -1.68
N LEU A 98 -9.93 7.99 -2.66
CA LEU A 98 -9.41 6.63 -2.84
C LEU A 98 -8.65 6.46 -4.15
N PRO A 99 -7.64 5.57 -4.20
CA PRO A 99 -6.98 5.19 -5.44
C PRO A 99 -7.89 4.27 -6.28
N PRO A 100 -7.68 4.20 -7.61
CA PRO A 100 -8.37 3.27 -8.48
C PRO A 100 -8.00 1.82 -8.14
N ARG A 101 -8.73 0.86 -8.71
CA ARG A 101 -8.45 -0.56 -8.47
C ARG A 101 -7.17 -0.99 -9.17
N MET A 102 -7.03 -0.62 -10.43
CA MET A 102 -5.83 -0.87 -11.22
C MET A 102 -5.51 0.35 -12.09
N VAL A 103 -4.28 0.40 -12.60
CA VAL A 103 -3.83 1.40 -13.56
C VAL A 103 -2.93 0.75 -14.60
N TRP A 104 -3.16 1.10 -15.86
CA TRP A 104 -2.35 0.71 -17.00
C TRP A 104 -1.08 1.56 -17.10
N SER A 105 -0.04 1.04 -17.76
CA SER A 105 1.20 1.79 -18.02
C SER A 105 0.96 3.11 -18.78
N ASN A 106 -0.07 3.19 -19.62
CA ASN A 106 -0.44 4.41 -20.35
C ASN A 106 -1.23 5.43 -19.50
N GLY A 107 -1.44 5.16 -18.21
CA GLY A 107 -2.20 6.03 -17.31
C GLY A 107 -3.70 5.76 -17.24
N THR A 108 -4.26 4.90 -18.09
CA THR A 108 -5.69 4.54 -18.01
C THR A 108 -5.99 3.85 -16.68
N VAL A 109 -6.96 4.38 -15.94
CA VAL A 109 -7.39 3.82 -14.65
C VAL A 109 -8.55 2.85 -14.83
N GLU A 110 -8.54 1.75 -14.08
CA GLU A 110 -9.67 0.83 -13.97
C GLU A 110 -10.27 0.91 -12.58
N HIS A 111 -11.55 1.26 -12.52
CA HIS A 111 -12.33 1.24 -11.29
C HIS A 111 -12.92 -0.14 -11.03
N GLY A 112 -13.15 -0.46 -9.76
CA GLY A 112 -13.76 -1.72 -9.39
C GLY A 112 -13.75 -1.94 -7.89
N ALA A 113 -14.39 -3.04 -7.45
CA ALA A 113 -14.37 -3.42 -6.06
C ALA A 113 -12.97 -3.93 -5.64
N TYR A 114 -12.45 -3.54 -4.49
CA TYR A 114 -11.22 -4.13 -3.93
C TYR A 114 -11.31 -4.32 -2.42
N GLU A 115 -10.39 -5.13 -1.90
CA GLU A 115 -10.17 -5.27 -0.47
C GLU A 115 -9.48 -4.05 0.11
N LEU A 116 -9.88 -3.67 1.33
CA LEU A 116 -9.40 -2.46 1.99
C LEU A 116 -7.90 -2.44 2.32
N ILE A 117 -7.25 -3.61 2.34
CA ILE A 117 -5.79 -3.68 2.50
C ILE A 117 -5.06 -2.90 1.42
N HIS A 118 -5.57 -2.87 0.18
CA HIS A 118 -4.88 -2.21 -0.93
C HIS A 118 -4.81 -0.69 -0.78
N PRO A 119 -5.92 0.04 -0.61
CA PRO A 119 -5.85 1.48 -0.39
C PRO A 119 -5.24 1.83 0.97
N MET A 120 -5.41 1.00 2.02
CA MET A 120 -4.76 1.25 3.32
C MET A 120 -3.23 1.20 3.19
N HIS A 121 -2.72 0.27 2.39
CA HIS A 121 -1.31 0.19 2.04
C HIS A 121 -0.86 1.45 1.25
N VAL A 122 -1.65 1.93 0.30
CA VAL A 122 -1.35 3.21 -0.40
C VAL A 122 -1.24 4.37 0.58
N GLY A 123 -2.26 4.58 1.41
CA GLY A 123 -2.32 5.73 2.31
C GLY A 123 -1.19 5.74 3.34
N THR A 124 -0.94 4.59 3.99
CA THR A 124 0.15 4.46 4.98
C THR A 124 1.53 4.66 4.36
N CYS A 125 1.80 4.10 3.17
CA CYS A 125 3.07 4.31 2.49
C CYS A 125 3.26 5.75 2.01
N LEU A 126 2.21 6.44 1.54
CA LEU A 126 2.32 7.85 1.15
C LEU A 126 2.67 8.75 2.33
N ILE A 127 2.12 8.48 3.53
CA ILE A 127 2.51 9.19 4.76
C ILE A 127 3.99 8.94 5.05
N THR A 128 4.45 7.69 5.03
CA THR A 128 5.86 7.34 5.25
C THR A 128 6.77 8.02 4.23
N LEU A 129 6.44 7.93 2.94
CA LEU A 129 7.20 8.54 1.84
C LEU A 129 7.25 10.06 1.98
N GLY A 130 6.12 10.71 2.25
CA GLY A 130 6.05 12.15 2.47
C GLY A 130 6.92 12.62 3.63
N ARG A 131 6.85 11.93 4.78
CA ARG A 131 7.71 12.24 5.94
C ARG A 131 9.20 11.98 5.66
N ALA A 132 9.53 10.91 4.93
CA ALA A 132 10.91 10.58 4.58
C ALA A 132 11.51 11.59 3.58
N LEU A 133 10.71 12.05 2.61
CA LEU A 133 11.11 12.99 1.56
C LEU A 133 10.99 14.46 1.98
N GLY A 134 10.30 14.75 3.09
CA GLY A 134 10.01 16.13 3.52
C GLY A 134 8.92 16.81 2.70
N GLU A 135 7.97 16.03 2.17
CA GLU A 135 6.94 16.49 1.23
C GLU A 135 5.55 16.36 1.86
N GLN A 136 5.00 17.49 2.29
CA GLN A 136 3.74 17.55 3.03
C GLN A 136 2.54 17.12 2.17
N ASP A 137 2.53 17.44 0.88
CA ASP A 137 1.46 17.06 -0.05
C ASP A 137 1.26 15.53 -0.12
N LEU A 138 2.36 14.76 -0.05
CA LEU A 138 2.31 13.29 0.00
C LEU A 138 1.69 12.80 1.32
N VAL A 139 2.02 13.45 2.45
CA VAL A 139 1.44 13.14 3.76
C VAL A 139 -0.07 13.40 3.75
N GLU A 140 -0.49 14.53 3.22
CA GLU A 140 -1.91 14.92 3.11
C GLU A 140 -2.69 13.97 2.21
N ALA A 141 -2.12 13.60 1.06
CA ALA A 141 -2.71 12.60 0.17
C ALA A 141 -2.86 11.23 0.85
N GLY A 142 -1.85 10.80 1.61
CA GLY A 142 -1.91 9.56 2.37
C GLY A 142 -2.96 9.59 3.49
N LEU A 143 -3.03 10.69 4.25
CA LEU A 143 -4.06 10.91 5.28
C LEU A 143 -5.47 10.92 4.69
N LYS A 144 -5.65 11.51 3.49
CA LYS A 144 -6.94 11.50 2.78
C LYS A 144 -7.42 10.07 2.53
N VAL A 145 -6.55 9.19 2.03
CA VAL A 145 -6.87 7.78 1.77
C VAL A 145 -7.20 7.04 3.07
N VAL A 146 -6.35 7.18 4.10
CA VAL A 146 -6.56 6.50 5.39
C VAL A 146 -7.86 6.95 6.04
N ASN A 147 -8.16 8.25 6.03
CA ASN A 147 -9.39 8.78 6.62
C ASN A 147 -10.64 8.37 5.83
N ALA A 148 -10.58 8.30 4.50
CA ALA A 148 -11.67 7.78 3.67
C ALA A 148 -11.99 6.31 3.98
N ILE A 149 -10.99 5.50 4.34
CA ILE A 149 -11.19 4.12 4.79
C ILE A 149 -11.78 4.10 6.21
N ARG A 150 -11.16 4.83 7.15
CA ARG A 150 -11.58 4.86 8.56
C ARG A 150 -13.01 5.34 8.74
N SER A 151 -13.47 6.28 7.90
CA SER A 151 -14.86 6.78 7.95
C SER A 151 -15.91 5.73 7.60
N LEU A 152 -15.51 4.59 7.00
CA LEU A 152 -16.42 3.48 6.70
C LEU A 152 -16.62 2.53 7.89
N ALA A 153 -15.81 2.64 8.93
CA ALA A 153 -15.89 1.73 10.08
C ALA A 153 -17.17 1.98 10.87
N SER A 154 -18.01 0.94 11.03
CA SER A 154 -19.31 1.11 11.70
C SER A 154 -19.86 -0.19 12.30
N PRO A 155 -19.30 -0.83 13.36
CA PRO A 155 -18.04 -0.55 14.06
C PRO A 155 -16.82 -1.16 13.36
N PHE A 156 -17.04 -2.04 12.38
CA PHE A 156 -16.01 -2.69 11.60
C PHE A 156 -15.92 -2.12 10.19
N LEU A 157 -14.80 -2.38 9.52
CA LEU A 157 -14.63 -2.07 8.13
C LEU A 157 -15.31 -3.14 7.23
N PRO A 158 -15.92 -2.75 6.10
CA PRO A 158 -16.41 -3.71 5.10
C PRO A 158 -15.24 -4.35 4.34
N SER A 159 -15.37 -5.62 3.98
CA SER A 159 -14.30 -6.36 3.28
C SER A 159 -13.99 -5.82 1.89
N ARG A 160 -14.99 -5.29 1.16
CA ARG A 160 -14.76 -4.68 -0.16
C ARG A 160 -15.62 -3.45 -0.39
N LEU A 161 -15.06 -2.51 -1.15
CA LEU A 161 -15.74 -1.30 -1.60
C LEU A 161 -15.43 -0.99 -3.07
N TRP A 162 -16.32 -0.28 -3.73
CA TRP A 162 -16.15 0.21 -5.10
C TRP A 162 -15.31 1.49 -5.13
N SER A 163 -14.18 1.46 -5.85
CA SER A 163 -13.20 2.54 -5.84
C SER A 163 -13.68 3.89 -6.38
N ASN A 164 -14.70 3.90 -7.23
CA ASN A 164 -15.23 5.11 -7.88
C ASN A 164 -16.30 5.84 -7.05
N ASN A 165 -16.96 5.17 -6.10
CA ASN A 165 -18.10 5.77 -5.38
C ASN A 165 -18.16 5.42 -3.88
N ARG A 166 -17.19 4.65 -3.36
CA ARG A 166 -17.13 4.16 -1.96
C ARG A 166 -18.30 3.28 -1.53
N SER A 167 -19.17 2.85 -2.44
CA SER A 167 -20.27 1.95 -2.09
C SER A 167 -19.73 0.59 -1.63
N ILE A 168 -20.42 0.00 -0.65
CA ILE A 168 -20.01 -1.27 -0.04
C ILE A 168 -20.29 -2.40 -1.05
N ALA A 169 -19.22 -3.05 -1.52
CA ALA A 169 -19.30 -4.16 -2.46
C ALA A 169 -19.45 -5.51 -1.74
N ASN A 170 -18.88 -5.63 -0.54
CA ASN A 170 -19.06 -6.80 0.31
C ASN A 170 -19.13 -6.36 1.79
N PRO A 171 -20.27 -6.57 2.47
CA PRO A 171 -20.51 -6.05 3.81
C PRO A 171 -19.85 -6.89 4.91
N ARG A 172 -19.16 -8.00 4.62
CA ARG A 172 -18.49 -8.79 5.68
C ARG A 172 -17.50 -7.92 6.45
N ALA A 173 -17.46 -8.08 7.78
CA ALA A 173 -16.46 -7.43 8.62
C ALA A 173 -15.05 -7.86 8.18
N TYR A 174 -14.14 -6.89 8.13
CA TYR A 174 -12.80 -7.12 7.62
C TYR A 174 -11.74 -6.89 8.70
N PRO A 175 -11.17 -7.95 9.29
CA PRO A 175 -9.96 -7.79 10.08
C PRO A 175 -8.86 -7.42 9.09
N LEU A 176 -8.44 -6.14 9.08
CA LEU A 176 -7.30 -5.72 8.28
C LEU A 176 -6.14 -6.70 8.52
N PRO A 177 -5.54 -7.29 7.49
CA PRO A 177 -4.57 -8.37 7.69
C PRO A 177 -3.30 -7.84 8.34
N ALA A 178 -2.48 -8.74 8.90
CA ALA A 178 -1.19 -8.44 9.54
C ALA A 178 -0.22 -7.63 8.66
N ARG A 179 -0.46 -7.58 7.35
CA ARG A 179 0.26 -6.69 6.44
C ARG A 179 0.12 -5.20 6.82
N VAL A 180 -1.03 -4.73 7.32
CA VAL A 180 -1.17 -3.31 7.73
C VAL A 180 -0.25 -2.95 8.91
N PRO A 181 -0.25 -3.67 10.04
CA PRO A 181 0.64 -3.34 11.15
C PRO A 181 2.12 -3.49 10.76
N CYS A 182 2.49 -4.47 9.91
CA CYS A 182 3.85 -4.55 9.36
C CYS A 182 4.25 -3.28 8.61
N LEU A 183 3.39 -2.78 7.72
CA LEU A 183 3.67 -1.55 6.94
C LEU A 183 3.84 -0.31 7.83
N ILE A 184 3.02 -0.20 8.88
CA ILE A 184 3.13 0.88 9.86
C ILE A 184 4.45 0.74 10.64
N ALA A 185 4.82 -0.46 11.06
CA ALA A 185 6.07 -0.72 11.75
C ALA A 185 7.29 -0.38 10.87
N ASP A 186 7.30 -0.82 9.62
CA ASP A 186 8.35 -0.50 8.64
C ASP A 186 8.50 1.03 8.47
N GLY A 187 7.37 1.74 8.34
CA GLY A 187 7.37 3.20 8.26
C GLY A 187 7.88 3.88 9.53
N LEU A 188 7.49 3.41 10.72
CA LEU A 188 7.99 3.94 11.99
C LEU A 188 9.50 3.74 12.13
N LEU A 189 10.02 2.57 11.77
CA LEU A 189 11.45 2.26 11.80
C LEU A 189 12.24 3.13 10.83
N LEU A 190 11.76 3.28 9.59
CA LEU A 190 12.39 4.13 8.59
C LEU A 190 12.43 5.59 9.04
N LEU A 191 11.31 6.14 9.52
CA LEU A 191 11.27 7.54 9.97
C LEU A 191 12.12 7.77 11.22
N SER A 192 12.17 6.80 12.14
CA SER A 192 13.07 6.84 13.29
C SER A 192 14.54 6.87 12.86
N TYR A 193 14.92 6.02 11.90
CA TYR A 193 16.28 5.99 11.35
C TYR A 193 16.67 7.34 10.71
N LEU A 194 15.72 7.98 10.02
CA LEU A 194 15.92 9.28 9.39
C LEU A 194 15.78 10.48 10.36
N GLY A 195 15.46 10.26 11.63
CA GLY A 195 15.20 11.33 12.60
C GLY A 195 13.97 12.19 12.26
N ARG A 196 12.96 11.61 11.60
CA ARG A 196 11.74 12.31 11.14
C ARG A 196 10.55 12.08 12.07
N ASP A 197 9.64 13.04 12.07
CA ASP A 197 8.35 12.88 12.77
C ASP A 197 7.53 11.75 12.13
N ALA A 198 6.84 11.00 12.99
CA ALA A 198 6.01 9.87 12.61
C ALA A 198 4.65 9.90 13.34
N SER A 199 4.20 11.09 13.73
CA SER A 199 2.98 11.30 14.53
C SER A 199 1.72 10.72 13.86
N GLU A 200 1.58 10.85 12.54
CA GLU A 200 0.46 10.29 11.79
C GLU A 200 0.44 8.76 11.87
N LEU A 201 1.59 8.10 11.65
CA LEU A 201 1.68 6.65 11.72
C LEU A 201 1.39 6.13 13.12
N LYS A 202 1.85 6.83 14.17
CA LYS A 202 1.54 6.50 15.58
C LYS A 202 0.04 6.63 15.87
N ALA A 203 -0.62 7.66 15.34
CA ALA A 203 -2.06 7.84 15.48
C ALA A 203 -2.86 6.72 14.77
N ILE A 204 -2.44 6.33 13.56
CA ILE A 204 -3.03 5.22 12.81
C ILE A 204 -2.80 3.89 13.54
N ALA A 205 -1.60 3.67 14.08
CA ALA A 205 -1.27 2.48 14.86
C ALA A 205 -2.20 2.31 16.08
N ARG A 206 -2.41 3.39 16.85
CA ARG A 206 -3.34 3.37 18.00
C ARG A 206 -4.76 3.02 17.58
N TRP A 207 -5.27 3.69 16.54
CA TRP A 207 -6.59 3.38 16.00
C TRP A 207 -6.71 1.92 15.54
N LEU A 208 -5.65 1.36 14.95
CA LEU A 208 -5.61 -0.03 14.50
C LEU A 208 -5.58 -1.02 15.67
N CYS A 209 -4.86 -0.72 16.74
CA CYS A 209 -4.90 -1.49 17.98
C CYS A 209 -6.32 -1.52 18.56
N ASP A 210 -6.96 -0.37 18.69
CA ASP A 210 -8.34 -0.29 19.17
C ASP A 210 -9.30 -1.04 18.25
N TYR A 211 -9.06 -0.99 16.94
CA TYR A 211 -9.83 -1.72 15.94
C TYR A 211 -9.71 -3.24 16.12
N TYR A 212 -8.50 -3.76 16.30
CA TYR A 212 -8.28 -5.19 16.53
C TYR A 212 -8.80 -5.66 17.88
N ILE A 213 -8.69 -4.85 18.93
CA ILE A 213 -9.29 -5.16 20.24
C ILE A 213 -10.81 -5.28 20.09
N ARG A 214 -11.46 -4.32 19.43
CA ARG A 214 -12.91 -4.40 19.15
C ARG A 214 -13.26 -5.66 18.37
N PHE A 215 -12.48 -6.00 17.35
CA PHE A 215 -12.72 -7.20 16.54
C PHE A 215 -12.60 -8.48 17.37
N ALA A 216 -11.55 -8.59 18.19
CA ALA A 216 -11.32 -9.73 19.07
C ALA A 216 -12.41 -9.87 20.15
N SER A 217 -12.86 -8.77 20.74
CA SER A 217 -13.95 -8.79 21.73
C SER A 217 -15.31 -9.18 21.15
N SER A 218 -15.51 -9.06 19.84
CA SER A 218 -16.76 -9.44 19.17
C SER A 218 -16.77 -10.88 18.63
N ASP A 219 -15.65 -11.60 18.73
CA ASP A 219 -15.54 -12.99 18.30
C ASP A 219 -15.40 -13.92 19.52
N PRO A 220 -16.46 -14.65 19.91
CA PRO A 220 -16.45 -15.52 21.08
C PRO A 220 -15.48 -16.70 20.97
N HIS A 221 -14.96 -17.00 19.78
CA HIS A 221 -13.99 -18.07 19.55
C HIS A 221 -12.55 -17.57 19.33
N GLY A 222 -12.34 -16.25 19.22
CA GLY A 222 -11.03 -15.66 18.96
C GLY A 222 -10.40 -16.07 17.62
N LEU A 223 -11.20 -16.65 16.72
CA LEU A 223 -10.80 -17.16 15.42
C LEU A 223 -11.39 -16.22 14.37
N PHE A 224 -10.71 -15.10 14.10
CA PHE A 224 -11.02 -13.93 13.24
C PHE A 224 -11.83 -14.15 11.93
N PHE A 225 -12.89 -14.94 11.93
CA PHE A 225 -13.51 -15.52 10.76
C PHE A 225 -14.97 -15.10 10.68
N GLY A 226 -15.22 -14.08 9.88
CA GLY A 226 -16.28 -14.04 8.86
C GLY A 226 -17.75 -14.13 9.29
N GLN A 227 -18.05 -14.23 10.58
CA GLN A 227 -19.41 -14.39 11.08
C GLN A 227 -20.13 -13.05 11.24
N LEU A 228 -19.44 -11.92 11.20
CA LEU A 228 -20.04 -10.59 11.36
C LEU A 228 -20.06 -9.83 10.03
N ASP A 229 -21.12 -9.06 9.82
CA ASP A 229 -21.08 -7.93 8.88
C ASP A 229 -20.35 -6.74 9.50
N PHE A 230 -20.07 -5.72 8.68
CA PHE A 230 -19.35 -4.53 9.10
C PHE A 230 -20.10 -3.73 10.17
N ARG A 231 -21.41 -3.99 10.35
CA ARG A 231 -22.29 -3.45 11.39
C ARG A 231 -22.21 -4.21 12.72
N GLY A 232 -21.42 -5.28 12.78
CA GLY A 232 -21.32 -6.14 13.95
C GLY A 232 -22.52 -7.08 14.10
N THR A 233 -23.33 -7.22 13.06
CA THR A 233 -24.47 -8.16 13.05
C THR A 233 -23.97 -9.53 12.61
N PRO A 234 -24.31 -10.61 13.35
CA PRO A 234 -24.09 -11.96 12.87
C PRO A 234 -24.75 -12.18 11.50
N SER A 235 -23.96 -12.63 10.53
CA SER A 235 -24.45 -12.93 9.19
C SER A 235 -25.00 -14.35 9.16
N ALA A 236 -26.29 -14.49 8.84
CA ALA A 236 -26.98 -15.77 8.68
C ALA A 236 -26.43 -16.64 7.52
N LEU A 237 -25.53 -16.10 6.67
CA LEU A 237 -24.94 -16.79 5.52
C LEU A 237 -23.86 -17.84 5.87
N VAL A 238 -23.69 -18.19 7.16
CA VAL A 238 -22.70 -19.19 7.63
C VAL A 238 -23.37 -20.39 8.34
N TYR A 239 -24.70 -20.39 8.50
CA TYR A 239 -25.45 -21.57 8.95
C TYR A 239 -25.98 -22.36 7.75
N MET A 240 -25.11 -23.12 7.10
CA MET A 240 -25.55 -24.36 6.43
C MET A 240 -24.82 -25.52 7.10
N PRO A 241 -25.49 -26.31 7.96
CA PRO A 241 -24.92 -27.57 8.38
C PRO A 241 -24.83 -28.47 7.16
N SER A 242 -23.63 -29.00 6.91
CA SER A 242 -23.36 -30.14 6.04
C SER A 242 -24.14 -31.37 6.49
#